data_AF-A0A0M3A9Z9-F1
#
_entry.id   AF-A0A0M3A9Z9-F1
#
_cell.length_a   1.000
_cell.length_b   1.000
_cell.length_c   1.000
_cell.angle_alpha   90.00
_cell.angle_beta   90.00
_cell.angle_gamma   90.00
#
_symmetry.space_group_name_H-M   'P 1'
#
loop_
_entity.id
_entity.type
_entity.pdbx_description
1 polymer ?
#
loop_
_entity_poly.entity_id
_entity_poly.type
_entity_poly.pdbx_seq_one_letter_code
_entity_poly.pdbx_strand_id
1 'polypeptide(L)'
;MVWVFLIIISWVLYIVFEEKIKKKSRVQELPNFTLNIIGKIFFEKDEEFEHNVSVVLYQNELKTVIGIDSEQFIRVKKDAIIAQEDTGEVGVYIDAMRIGYLDANSAKEFCNFIKIKGLSKNDAFEVEAVVFGNPKGDKWHVKLNMPSKMQKFRYKIY
;
A
#
# COMPACT_ATOMS: atom_id res chain seq x y z
N MET A 1 31.08 15.11 37.07
CA MET A 1 31.36 15.39 35.64
C MET A 1 31.09 14.19 34.72
N VAL A 2 31.45 12.95 35.09
CA VAL A 2 31.23 11.75 34.25
C VAL A 2 29.76 11.50 33.88
N TRP A 3 28.83 11.75 34.80
CA TRP A 3 27.39 11.54 34.57
C TRP A 3 26.78 12.46 33.52
N VAL A 4 27.28 13.70 33.41
CA VAL A 4 26.82 14.66 32.40
C VAL A 4 27.28 14.22 31.01
N PHE A 5 28.50 13.70 30.90
CA PHE A 5 29.01 13.12 29.66
C PHE A 5 28.19 11.91 29.19
N LEU A 6 27.75 11.03 30.10
CA LEU A 6 26.91 9.88 29.75
C LEU A 6 25.53 10.31 29.22
N ILE A 7 24.93 11.35 29.80
CA ILE A 7 23.64 11.88 29.33
C ILE A 7 23.79 12.48 27.93
N ILE A 8 24.86 13.24 27.70
CA ILE A 8 25.15 13.84 26.38
C ILE A 8 25.38 12.74 25.33
N ILE A 9 26.14 11.69 25.65
CA ILE A 9 26.38 10.56 24.74
C ILE A 9 25.09 9.81 24.43
N SER A 10 24.23 9.58 25.43
CA SER A 10 22.93 8.94 25.25
C SER A 10 22.02 9.77 24.34
N TRP A 11 22.02 11.10 24.50
CA TRP A 11 21.29 12.03 23.63
C TRP A 11 21.79 12.02 22.19
N VAL A 12 23.11 12.04 21.99
CA VAL A 12 23.72 11.97 20.65
C VAL A 12 23.42 10.63 19.98
N LEU A 13 23.46 9.52 20.74
CA LEU A 13 23.06 8.21 20.23
C LEU A 13 21.57 8.17 19.86
N TYR A 14 20.70 8.76 20.68
CA TYR A 14 19.26 8.83 20.41
C TYR A 14 18.96 9.59 19.11
N ILE A 15 19.57 10.76 18.90
CA ILE A 15 19.39 11.57 17.69
C ILE A 15 19.90 10.82 16.45
N VAL A 16 21.08 10.20 16.52
CA VAL A 16 21.65 9.43 15.40
C VAL A 16 20.85 8.16 15.10
N PHE A 17 20.23 7.55 16.12
CA PHE A 17 19.35 6.39 15.96
C PHE A 17 18.01 6.78 15.31
N GLU A 18 17.43 7.92 15.68
CA GLU A 18 16.22 8.48 15.08
C GLU A 18 16.43 8.81 13.58
N GLU A 19 17.58 9.40 13.24
CA GLU A 19 17.96 9.70 11.85
C GLU A 19 18.20 8.44 11.00
N LYS A 20 18.62 7.32 11.61
CA LYS A 20 18.78 6.02 10.92
C LYS A 20 17.47 5.25 10.76
N ILE A 21 16.53 5.35 11.71
CA ILE A 21 15.23 4.68 11.63
C ILE A 21 14.32 5.36 10.59
N LYS A 22 14.37 6.70 10.44
CA LYS A 22 13.65 7.42 9.38
C LYS A 22 14.17 7.12 7.96
N LYS A 23 15.33 6.46 7.81
CA LYS A 23 16.08 6.40 6.55
C LYS A 23 15.82 5.22 5.63
N LYS A 24 14.81 4.39 5.87
CA LYS A 24 14.46 3.34 4.89
C LYS A 24 12.99 3.17 4.58
N SER A 25 12.16 4.11 4.98
CA SER A 25 10.81 4.15 4.45
C SER A 25 10.88 4.61 2.99
N ARG A 26 10.35 3.79 2.10
CA ARG A 26 10.27 4.15 0.68
C ARG A 26 9.18 5.19 0.57
N VAL A 27 9.56 6.43 0.31
CA VAL A 27 8.60 7.52 0.17
C VAL A 27 8.12 7.55 -1.27
N GLN A 28 6.80 7.54 -1.47
CA GLN A 28 6.19 7.76 -2.77
C GLN A 28 5.37 9.05 -2.75
N GLU A 29 5.60 9.93 -3.72
CA GLU A 29 4.83 11.15 -3.90
C GLU A 29 3.62 10.85 -4.80
N LEU A 30 2.42 11.03 -4.25
CA LEU A 30 1.17 11.02 -5.00
C LEU A 30 0.71 12.48 -5.23
N PRO A 31 -0.18 12.73 -6.21
CA PRO A 31 -0.56 14.08 -6.63
C PRO A 31 -1.03 15.02 -5.50
N ASN A 32 -1.51 14.47 -4.39
CA ASN A 32 -2.08 15.23 -3.27
C ASN A 32 -1.38 15.00 -1.92
N PHE A 33 -0.51 14.00 -1.76
CA PHE A 33 0.12 13.69 -0.48
C PHE A 33 1.33 12.76 -0.61
N THR A 34 2.19 12.78 0.41
CA THR A 34 3.40 11.96 0.49
C THR A 34 3.12 10.70 1.31
N LEU A 35 3.30 9.53 0.68
CA LEU A 35 3.12 8.24 1.32
C LEU A 35 4.43 7.66 1.84
N ASN A 36 4.34 7.08 3.02
CA ASN A 36 5.42 6.40 3.69
C ASN A 36 5.23 4.89 3.56
N ILE A 37 5.88 4.25 2.59
CA ILE A 37 5.76 2.81 2.40
C ILE A 37 6.60 2.11 3.47
N ILE A 38 5.92 1.52 4.44
CA ILE A 38 6.56 0.93 5.61
C ILE A 38 6.77 -0.58 5.47
N GLY A 39 6.07 -1.25 4.58
CA GLY A 39 6.21 -2.70 4.42
C GLY A 39 5.35 -3.32 3.34
N LYS A 40 5.42 -4.65 3.25
CA LYS A 40 4.62 -5.48 2.33
C LYS A 40 3.64 -6.36 3.12
N ILE A 41 2.37 -6.33 2.74
CA ILE A 41 1.32 -7.24 3.21
C ILE A 41 1.38 -8.52 2.38
N PHE A 42 1.30 -9.66 3.07
CA PHE A 42 1.35 -10.98 2.46
C PHE A 42 0.20 -11.87 2.93
N PHE A 43 -0.09 -12.89 2.12
CA PHE A 43 -1.12 -13.90 2.34
C PHE A 43 -0.50 -15.22 2.84
N GLU A 44 -1.32 -16.12 3.39
CA GLU A 44 -0.92 -17.51 3.65
C GLU A 44 -1.05 -18.36 2.38
N LYS A 45 -0.09 -19.26 2.17
CA LYS A 45 -0.11 -20.20 1.04
C LYS A 45 -1.47 -20.93 1.04
N ASP A 46 -2.15 -20.92 -0.10
CA ASP A 46 -3.46 -21.54 -0.35
C ASP A 46 -4.73 -20.72 -0.05
N GLU A 47 -4.63 -19.43 0.31
CA GLU A 47 -5.78 -18.50 0.30
C GLU A 47 -5.90 -17.77 -1.07
N GLU A 48 -7.11 -17.74 -1.66
CA GLU A 48 -7.40 -17.03 -2.92
C GLU A 48 -7.45 -15.50 -2.74
N PHE A 49 -7.35 -14.76 -3.85
CA PHE A 49 -7.50 -13.30 -3.84
C PHE A 49 -8.89 -12.88 -3.37
N GLU A 50 -8.99 -12.17 -2.25
CA GLU A 50 -10.27 -11.85 -1.61
C GLU A 50 -10.85 -10.48 -2.00
N HIS A 51 -10.03 -9.52 -2.44
CA HIS A 51 -10.46 -8.13 -2.61
C HIS A 51 -10.60 -7.72 -4.06
N ASN A 52 -11.81 -7.36 -4.47
CA ASN A 52 -12.06 -6.71 -5.76
C ASN A 52 -12.01 -5.20 -5.59
N VAL A 53 -11.15 -4.53 -6.35
CA VAL A 53 -11.05 -3.06 -6.38
C VAL A 53 -12.09 -2.51 -7.35
N SER A 54 -12.85 -1.51 -6.91
CA SER A 54 -13.70 -0.73 -7.81
C SER A 54 -12.81 0.21 -8.62
N VAL A 55 -12.55 -0.15 -9.88
CA VAL A 55 -11.65 0.61 -10.75
C VAL A 55 -12.30 1.93 -11.16
N VAL A 56 -11.64 3.06 -10.88
CA VAL A 56 -12.16 4.41 -11.16
C VAL A 56 -11.37 5.10 -12.30
N LEU A 57 -10.22 4.55 -12.70
CA LEU A 57 -9.42 5.09 -13.81
C LEU A 57 -10.02 4.78 -15.18
N TYR A 58 -9.70 5.65 -16.14
CA TYR A 58 -9.98 5.39 -17.54
C TYR A 58 -9.15 4.20 -18.04
N GLN A 59 -9.75 3.42 -18.94
CA GLN A 59 -9.14 2.20 -19.49
C GLN A 59 -7.73 2.42 -20.05
N ASN A 60 -7.51 3.55 -20.72
CA ASN A 60 -6.24 3.90 -21.36
C ASN A 60 -5.14 4.21 -20.33
N GLU A 61 -5.52 4.81 -19.20
CA GLU A 61 -4.60 5.09 -18.11
C GLU A 61 -4.13 3.79 -17.45
N LEU A 62 -5.06 2.87 -17.16
CA LEU A 62 -4.71 1.57 -16.62
C LEU A 62 -3.88 0.74 -17.61
N LYS A 63 -4.18 0.79 -18.92
CA LYS A 63 -3.35 0.18 -19.98
C LYS A 63 -1.93 0.72 -20.00
N THR A 64 -1.77 2.04 -19.81
CA THR A 64 -0.46 2.69 -19.74
C THR A 64 0.32 2.20 -18.53
N VAL A 65 -0.34 2.09 -17.37
CA VAL A 65 0.25 1.58 -16.12
C VAL A 65 0.69 0.11 -16.24
N ILE A 66 -0.09 -0.74 -16.91
CA ILE A 66 0.25 -2.16 -17.07
C ILE A 66 1.16 -2.45 -18.27
N GLY A 67 1.27 -1.53 -19.23
CA GLY A 67 2.18 -1.58 -20.38
C GLY A 67 1.85 -2.66 -21.41
N ILE A 68 0.60 -2.78 -21.87
CA ILE A 68 0.16 -3.95 -22.67
C ILE A 68 -0.46 -3.58 -24.03
N ASP A 69 0.15 -4.10 -25.09
CA ASP A 69 -0.37 -4.14 -26.47
C ASP A 69 -0.96 -5.54 -26.78
N SER A 70 -2.13 -5.88 -26.20
CA SER A 70 -2.78 -7.18 -26.43
C SER A 70 -4.24 -7.04 -26.86
N GLU A 71 -4.67 -7.93 -27.75
CA GLU A 71 -6.04 -7.99 -28.27
C GLU A 71 -6.99 -8.92 -27.49
N GLN A 72 -6.49 -9.69 -26.52
CA GLN A 72 -7.24 -10.68 -25.73
C GLN A 72 -7.16 -10.42 -24.22
N PHE A 73 -8.01 -11.10 -23.43
CA PHE A 73 -8.06 -10.98 -21.97
C PHE A 73 -6.67 -10.98 -21.32
N ILE A 74 -6.46 -10.03 -20.42
CA ILE A 74 -5.17 -9.77 -19.79
C ILE A 74 -5.22 -10.26 -18.34
N ARG A 75 -4.12 -10.86 -17.87
CA ARG A 75 -3.85 -11.15 -16.46
C ARG A 75 -2.39 -10.81 -16.12
N VAL A 76 -2.16 -9.76 -15.33
CA VAL A 76 -0.79 -9.31 -14.97
C VAL A 76 -0.65 -9.15 -13.46
N LYS A 77 0.47 -9.64 -12.92
CA LYS A 77 0.87 -9.42 -11.53
C LYS A 77 1.58 -8.06 -11.41
N LYS A 78 1.17 -7.26 -10.42
CA LYS A 78 1.75 -5.95 -10.08
C LYS A 78 1.88 -5.86 -8.57
N ASP A 79 2.77 -4.99 -8.09
CA ASP A 79 2.70 -4.54 -6.70
C ASP A 79 1.82 -3.29 -6.67
N ALA A 80 0.77 -3.32 -5.85
CA ALA A 80 -0.09 -2.18 -5.57
C ALA A 80 0.24 -1.62 -4.20
N ILE A 81 -0.08 -0.36 -3.99
CA ILE A 81 0.06 0.33 -2.71
C ILE A 81 -1.34 0.62 -2.19
N ILE A 82 -1.58 0.28 -0.94
CA ILE A 82 -2.81 0.63 -0.23
C ILE A 82 -2.52 1.67 0.83
N ALA A 83 -3.34 2.71 0.84
CA ALA A 83 -3.15 3.89 1.67
C ALA A 83 -4.47 4.53 2.06
N GLN A 84 -4.53 5.05 3.29
CA GLN A 84 -5.65 5.87 3.73
C GLN A 84 -5.54 7.27 3.12
N GLU A 85 -6.61 7.74 2.50
CA GLU A 85 -6.72 9.11 2.01
C GLU A 85 -7.33 10.04 3.06
N ASP A 86 -7.15 11.35 2.89
CA ASP A 86 -7.71 12.38 3.77
C ASP A 86 -9.26 12.32 3.84
N THR A 87 -9.91 11.85 2.77
CA THR A 87 -11.37 11.63 2.72
C THR A 87 -11.83 10.46 3.59
N GLY A 88 -10.90 9.67 4.13
CA GLY A 88 -11.17 8.46 4.92
C GLY A 88 -11.35 7.20 4.07
N GLU A 89 -11.34 7.32 2.76
CA GLU A 89 -11.32 6.19 1.82
C GLU A 89 -9.93 5.53 1.82
N VAL A 90 -9.86 4.27 1.37
CA VAL A 90 -8.59 3.57 1.19
C VAL A 90 -8.35 3.38 -0.30
N GLY A 91 -7.43 4.19 -0.82
CA GLY A 91 -7.03 4.18 -2.21
C GLY A 91 -6.08 3.02 -2.49
N VAL A 92 -6.21 2.48 -3.70
CA VAL A 92 -5.32 1.47 -4.25
C VAL A 92 -4.56 2.09 -5.41
N TYR A 93 -3.24 1.96 -5.38
CA TYR A 93 -2.33 2.65 -6.29
C TYR A 93 -1.42 1.65 -7.01
N ILE A 94 -1.22 1.81 -8.31
CA ILE A 94 -0.21 1.06 -9.08
C ILE A 94 0.61 2.10 -9.85
N ASP A 95 1.94 2.00 -9.78
CA ASP A 95 2.87 2.94 -10.45
C ASP A 95 2.52 4.42 -10.19
N ALA A 96 2.22 4.75 -8.92
CA ALA A 96 1.80 6.08 -8.43
C ALA A 96 0.44 6.58 -8.95
N MET A 97 -0.33 5.75 -9.64
CA MET A 97 -1.67 6.10 -10.13
C MET A 97 -2.76 5.42 -9.31
N ARG A 98 -3.74 6.19 -8.83
CA ARG A 98 -4.87 5.65 -8.07
C ARG A 98 -5.78 4.85 -9.00
N ILE A 99 -5.73 3.53 -8.93
CA ILE A 99 -6.53 2.65 -9.76
C ILE A 99 -7.98 2.52 -9.28
N GLY A 100 -8.23 2.78 -8.00
CA GLY A 100 -9.55 2.68 -7.40
C GLY A 100 -9.50 2.68 -5.89
N TYR A 101 -10.58 2.19 -5.29
CA TYR A 101 -10.75 2.14 -3.84
C TYR A 101 -11.08 0.74 -3.37
N LEU A 102 -10.69 0.45 -2.13
CA LEU A 102 -11.27 -0.67 -1.39
C LEU A 102 -12.76 -0.42 -1.15
N ASP A 103 -13.54 -1.49 -1.06
CA ASP A 103 -14.91 -1.40 -0.57
C ASP A 103 -14.96 -0.93 0.88
N ALA A 104 -16.12 -0.43 1.32
CA ALA A 104 -16.27 0.19 2.64
C ALA A 104 -15.89 -0.73 3.81
N ASN A 105 -16.13 -2.05 3.70
CA ASN A 105 -15.77 -2.98 4.78
C ASN A 105 -14.26 -3.17 4.83
N SER A 106 -13.64 -3.43 3.70
CA SER A 106 -12.18 -3.62 3.59
C SER A 106 -11.40 -2.36 3.95
N ALA A 107 -11.90 -1.19 3.53
CA ALA A 107 -11.35 0.11 3.92
C ALA A 107 -11.39 0.31 5.44
N LYS A 108 -12.53 -0.03 6.08
CA LYS A 108 -12.68 0.06 7.54
C LYS A 108 -11.71 -0.87 8.28
N GLU A 109 -11.57 -2.10 7.81
CA GLU A 109 -10.63 -3.07 8.39
C GLU A 109 -9.17 -2.59 8.27
N PHE A 110 -8.78 -2.03 7.12
CA PHE A 110 -7.46 -1.45 6.92
C PHE A 110 -7.20 -0.23 7.82
N CYS A 111 -8.14 0.71 7.89
CA CYS A 111 -8.03 1.88 8.77
C CYS A 111 -7.94 1.48 10.26
N ASN A 112 -8.70 0.46 10.67
CA ASN A 112 -8.59 -0.10 12.03
C ASN A 112 -7.22 -0.73 12.26
N PHE A 113 -6.68 -1.43 11.27
CA PHE A 113 -5.33 -1.99 11.31
C PHE A 113 -4.25 -0.93 11.53
N ILE A 114 -4.25 0.15 10.74
CA ILE A 114 -3.34 1.29 10.92
C ILE A 114 -3.43 1.83 12.36
N LYS A 115 -4.65 2.05 12.84
CA LYS A 115 -4.90 2.58 14.19
C LYS A 115 -4.42 1.65 15.30
N ILE A 116 -4.75 0.35 15.23
CA ILE A 116 -4.38 -0.63 16.27
C ILE A 116 -2.88 -0.86 16.32
N LYS A 117 -2.18 -0.74 15.18
CA LYS A 117 -0.72 -0.84 15.12
C LYS A 117 0.01 0.45 15.47
N GLY A 118 -0.71 1.54 15.77
CA GLY A 118 -0.13 2.84 16.09
C GLY A 118 0.62 3.47 14.92
N LEU A 119 0.22 3.13 13.69
CA LEU A 119 0.81 3.64 12.46
C LEU A 119 0.21 5.00 12.09
N SER A 120 0.95 5.78 11.32
CA SER A 120 0.49 7.05 10.77
C SER A 120 -0.54 6.82 9.66
N LYS A 121 -1.43 7.80 9.44
CA LYS A 121 -2.36 7.78 8.29
C LYS A 121 -1.63 7.84 6.95
N ASN A 122 -0.42 8.40 6.95
CA ASN A 122 0.43 8.48 5.77
C ASN A 122 1.24 7.19 5.55
N ASP A 123 1.15 6.22 6.47
CA ASP A 123 1.83 4.93 6.29
C ASP A 123 1.03 4.07 5.30
N ALA A 124 1.75 3.55 4.32
CA ALA A 124 1.21 2.74 3.24
C ALA A 124 1.87 1.37 3.21
N PHE A 125 1.17 0.42 2.60
CA PHE A 125 1.66 -0.94 2.44
C PHE A 125 1.63 -1.35 0.98
N GLU A 126 2.68 -2.05 0.57
CA GLU A 126 2.69 -2.78 -0.69
C GLU A 126 1.88 -4.07 -0.53
N VAL A 127 1.11 -4.41 -1.56
CA VAL A 127 0.32 -5.63 -1.65
C VAL A 127 0.43 -6.18 -3.07
N GLU A 128 0.52 -7.50 -3.20
CA GLU A 128 0.50 -8.08 -4.54
C GLU A 128 -0.90 -7.93 -5.15
N ALA A 129 -0.97 -7.50 -6.39
CA ALA A 129 -2.21 -7.30 -7.12
C ALA A 129 -2.17 -8.09 -8.42
N VAL A 130 -3.33 -8.60 -8.84
CA VAL A 130 -3.52 -9.15 -10.17
C VAL A 130 -4.57 -8.32 -10.89
N VAL A 131 -4.13 -7.70 -11.98
CA VAL A 131 -4.98 -6.93 -12.87
C VAL A 131 -5.53 -7.87 -13.94
N PHE A 132 -6.85 -7.90 -14.07
CA PHE A 132 -7.61 -8.62 -15.07
C PHE A 132 -8.41 -7.64 -15.91
N GLY A 133 -8.53 -7.88 -17.21
CA GLY A 133 -9.40 -7.03 -18.01
C GLY A 133 -9.49 -7.45 -19.46
N ASN A 134 -10.51 -6.96 -20.12
CA ASN A 134 -10.59 -7.01 -21.57
C ASN A 134 -10.01 -5.69 -22.13
N PRO A 135 -8.91 -5.73 -22.90
CA PRO A 135 -8.36 -4.53 -23.52
C PRO A 135 -9.32 -3.86 -24.52
N LYS A 136 -10.36 -4.56 -24.98
CA LYS A 136 -11.41 -4.02 -25.88
C LYS A 136 -12.75 -3.75 -25.18
N GLY A 137 -12.86 -3.95 -23.86
CA GLY A 137 -14.11 -3.75 -23.11
C GLY A 137 -13.95 -2.85 -21.89
N ASP A 138 -15.07 -2.46 -21.28
CA ASP A 138 -15.09 -1.39 -20.26
C ASP A 138 -14.77 -1.87 -18.84
N LYS A 139 -14.56 -3.18 -18.65
CA LYS A 139 -14.40 -3.76 -17.32
C LYS A 139 -12.97 -4.25 -17.10
N TRP A 140 -12.30 -3.55 -16.20
CA TRP A 140 -11.08 -4.00 -15.55
C TRP A 140 -11.39 -4.37 -14.11
N HIS A 141 -10.69 -5.38 -13.63
CA HIS A 141 -10.79 -5.86 -12.27
C HIS A 141 -9.37 -5.94 -11.72
N VAL A 142 -9.14 -5.34 -10.57
CA VAL A 142 -7.91 -5.55 -9.83
C VAL A 142 -8.25 -6.36 -8.61
N LYS A 143 -7.55 -7.49 -8.45
CA LYS A 143 -7.65 -8.33 -7.28
C LYS A 143 -6.43 -8.13 -6.39
N LEU A 144 -6.64 -7.73 -5.15
CA LEU A 144 -5.54 -7.59 -4.20
C LEU A 144 -5.35 -8.89 -3.43
N ASN A 145 -4.09 -9.25 -3.25
CA ASN A 145 -3.66 -10.42 -2.50
C ASN A 145 -3.43 -10.03 -1.04
N MET A 146 -4.53 -9.76 -0.35
CA MET A 146 -4.52 -9.46 1.09
C MET A 146 -5.73 -10.08 1.77
N PRO A 147 -5.69 -10.30 3.08
CA PRO A 147 -6.83 -10.84 3.82
C PRO A 147 -7.97 -9.82 3.94
N SER A 148 -9.21 -10.28 3.92
CA SER A 148 -10.40 -9.44 4.17
C SER A 148 -10.61 -9.08 5.63
N LYS A 149 -10.07 -9.89 6.54
CA LYS A 149 -10.25 -9.71 7.99
C LYS A 149 -8.96 -9.23 8.66
N MET A 150 -9.09 -8.23 9.51
CA MET A 150 -7.99 -7.60 10.23
C MET A 150 -7.06 -8.58 10.97
N GLN A 151 -7.61 -9.65 11.57
CA GLN A 151 -6.84 -10.63 12.35
C GLN A 151 -5.87 -11.47 11.50
N LYS A 152 -6.07 -11.49 10.19
CA LYS A 152 -5.25 -12.27 9.26
C LYS A 152 -4.18 -11.44 8.57
N PHE A 153 -4.16 -10.10 8.71
CA PHE A 153 -3.15 -9.25 8.07
C PHE A 153 -1.76 -9.60 8.58
N ARG A 154 -0.98 -10.25 7.70
CA ARG A 154 0.44 -10.50 7.93
C ARG A 154 1.24 -9.53 7.06
N TYR A 155 2.23 -8.90 7.65
CA TYR A 155 3.03 -7.89 6.98
C TYR A 155 4.47 -7.93 7.46
N LYS A 156 5.38 -7.50 6.58
CA LYS A 156 6.80 -7.37 6.87
C LYS A 156 7.18 -5.91 6.67
N ILE A 157 7.66 -5.29 7.75
CA ILE A 157 8.22 -3.93 7.70
C ILE A 157 9.60 -4.01 7.01
N TYR A 158 9.93 -2.98 6.21
CA TYR A 158 11.20 -2.88 5.49
C TYR A 158 12.42 -2.60 6.37
#